data_AF-A0A5N8VJK8-F1
#
_entry.id   AF-A0A5N8VJK8-F1
#
_cell.length_a   1.000
_cell.length_b   1.000
_cell.length_c   1.000
_cell.angle_alpha   90.00
_cell.angle_beta   90.00
_cell.angle_gamma   90.00
#
_symmetry.space_group_name_H-M   'P 1'
#
loop_
_entity.id
_entity.type
_entity.pdbx_description
1 polymer ?
#
loop_
_entity_poly.entity_id
_entity_poly.type
_entity_poly.pdbx_seq_one_letter_code
_entity_poly.pdbx_strand_id
1 'polypeptide(L)'
;MSSNVNIPGDELEEAQKMLDFVHDNIDIGHHTFDFDAAFGPELSRGSAQHFEDRWEDGKHQLQKQVEGVRDAIQQILDAFEKTDRDAAAHLGGGSGT
;
A
#
# COMPACT_ATOMS: atom_id res chain seq x y z
N MET A 1 20.01 -21.57 -18.58
CA MET A 1 18.66 -21.90 -18.09
C MET A 1 18.06 -20.60 -17.57
N SER A 2 17.26 -19.92 -18.39
CA SER A 2 16.52 -18.75 -17.93
C SER A 2 15.45 -19.25 -16.98
N SER A 3 15.59 -18.91 -15.70
CA SER A 3 14.51 -19.07 -14.74
C SER A 3 13.30 -18.33 -15.32
N ASN A 4 12.28 -19.06 -15.75
CA ASN A 4 11.00 -18.46 -16.13
C ASN A 4 10.55 -17.61 -14.94
N VAL A 5 10.62 -16.30 -15.11
CA VAL A 5 10.12 -15.33 -14.14
C VAL A 5 8.59 -15.44 -14.24
N ASN A 6 8.02 -16.40 -13.50
CA ASN A 6 6.59 -16.53 -13.34
C ASN A 6 6.15 -15.43 -12.37
N ILE A 7 5.64 -14.32 -12.90
CA ILE A 7 5.10 -13.25 -12.07
C ILE A 7 3.61 -13.54 -11.86
N PRO A 8 3.20 -13.76 -10.61
CA PRO A 8 1.82 -14.07 -10.26
C PRO A 8 0.97 -12.78 -10.28
N GLY A 9 0.47 -12.40 -11.46
CA GLY A 9 -0.26 -11.14 -11.67
C GLY A 9 -1.53 -11.04 -10.82
N ASP A 10 -2.30 -12.13 -10.74
CA ASP A 10 -3.52 -12.19 -9.92
C ASP A 10 -3.20 -11.99 -8.44
N GLU A 11 -2.11 -12.58 -7.95
CA GLU A 11 -1.67 -12.44 -6.56
C GLU A 11 -1.11 -11.05 -6.24
N LEU A 12 -0.50 -10.37 -7.22
CA LEU A 12 -0.08 -8.98 -7.09
C LEU A 12 -1.28 -8.02 -7.00
N GLU A 13 -2.31 -8.25 -7.82
CA GLU A 13 -3.57 -7.51 -7.71
C GLU A 13 -4.29 -7.76 -6.39
N GLU A 14 -4.28 -9.00 -5.90
CA GLU A 14 -4.86 -9.35 -4.61
C GLU A 14 -4.10 -8.66 -3.46
N ALA A 15 -2.76 -8.65 -3.52
CA ALA A 15 -1.94 -7.90 -2.57
C ALA A 15 -2.23 -6.40 -2.60
N GLN A 16 -2.42 -5.81 -3.78
CA GLN A 16 -2.79 -4.40 -3.92
C GLN A 16 -4.15 -4.11 -3.25
N LYS A 17 -5.17 -4.94 -3.49
CA LYS A 17 -6.51 -4.79 -2.89
C LYS A 17 -6.49 -4.92 -1.36
N MET A 18 -5.68 -5.85 -0.82
CA MET A 18 -5.52 -5.98 0.62
C MET A 18 -4.82 -4.77 1.25
N LEU A 19 -3.83 -4.21 0.55
CA LEU A 19 -3.12 -3.01 0.99
C LEU A 19 -4.03 -1.77 0.95
N ASP A 20 -4.86 -1.62 -0.08
CA ASP A 20 -5.90 -0.59 -0.14
C ASP A 20 -6.87 -0.70 1.04
N PHE A 21 -7.32 -1.92 1.39
CA PHE A 21 -8.17 -2.13 2.55
C PHE A 21 -7.51 -1.68 3.87
N VAL A 22 -6.21 -1.98 4.06
CA VAL A 22 -5.46 -1.54 5.25
C VAL A 22 -5.34 -0.01 5.28
N HIS A 23 -5.06 0.62 4.13
CA HIS A 23 -4.99 2.08 4.01
C HIS A 23 -6.31 2.75 4.38
N ASP A 24 -7.42 2.24 3.83
CA ASP A 24 -8.76 2.80 4.05
C ASP A 24 -9.24 2.65 5.50
N ASN A 25 -8.77 1.62 6.22
CA ASN A 25 -9.25 1.29 7.57
C ASN A 25 -8.27 1.67 8.69
N ILE A 26 -7.10 2.22 8.39
CA ILE A 26 -6.16 2.62 9.45
C ILE A 26 -6.55 3.94 10.12
N ASP A 27 -7.39 4.76 9.47
CA ASP A 27 -7.73 6.12 9.91
C ASP A 27 -9.04 6.20 10.74
N ILE A 28 -9.42 5.15 11.46
CA ILE A 28 -10.67 5.11 12.25
C ILE A 28 -10.57 5.93 13.56
N GLY A 29 -9.41 6.51 13.86
CA GLY A 29 -9.07 6.96 15.22
C GLY A 29 -9.14 8.45 15.50
N HIS A 30 -9.33 9.32 14.50
CA HIS A 30 -9.00 10.74 14.69
C HIS A 30 -9.85 11.43 15.77
N HIS A 31 -11.07 10.94 16.07
CA HIS A 31 -12.04 11.65 16.94
C HIS A 31 -12.82 10.75 17.93
N THR A 32 -12.46 9.47 18.09
CA THR A 32 -13.31 8.49 18.81
C THR A 32 -12.87 8.22 20.25
N PHE A 33 -11.65 8.58 20.64
CA PHE A 33 -11.15 8.30 21.98
C PHE A 33 -11.00 9.59 22.82
N ASP A 34 -11.93 9.80 23.74
CA ASP A 34 -11.88 10.90 24.70
C ASP A 34 -10.97 10.52 25.88
N PHE A 35 -9.69 10.86 25.79
CA PHE A 35 -8.68 10.59 26.82
C PHE A 35 -8.97 11.33 28.14
N ASP A 36 -9.59 12.50 28.07
CA ASP A 36 -9.99 13.26 29.27
C ASP A 36 -11.12 12.52 30.01
N ALA A 37 -12.09 11.97 29.29
CA ALA A 37 -13.15 11.14 29.87
C ALA A 37 -12.64 9.78 30.38
N ALA A 38 -11.62 9.20 29.74
CA ALA A 38 -11.10 7.86 30.07
C ALA A 38 -10.12 7.86 31.25
N PHE A 39 -9.24 8.87 31.37
CA PHE A 39 -8.12 8.86 32.32
C PHE A 39 -8.12 10.05 33.29
N GLY A 40 -8.96 11.07 33.06
CA GLY A 40 -9.03 12.28 33.87
C GLY A 40 -7.90 13.28 33.57
N PRO A 41 -8.08 14.56 33.95
CA PRO A 41 -7.24 15.68 33.51
C PRO A 41 -5.77 15.64 33.98
N GLU A 42 -5.44 14.80 34.96
CA GLU A 42 -4.07 14.67 35.47
C GLU A 42 -3.22 13.66 34.69
N LEU A 43 -3.85 12.64 34.08
CA LEU A 43 -3.18 11.64 33.24
C LEU A 43 -3.32 11.93 31.74
N SER A 44 -4.35 12.71 31.35
CA SER A 44 -4.50 13.17 29.97
C SER A 44 -3.40 14.18 29.58
N ARG A 45 -2.96 15.00 30.53
CA ARG A 45 -1.90 16.00 30.34
C ARG A 45 -0.52 15.34 30.38
N GLY A 46 0.01 15.07 29.20
CA GLY A 46 1.39 14.61 29.00
C GLY A 46 1.46 13.20 28.44
N SER A 47 1.17 12.17 29.24
CA SER A 47 1.35 10.78 28.79
C SER A 47 0.34 10.34 27.74
N ALA A 48 -0.94 10.72 27.89
CA ALA A 48 -1.95 10.41 26.87
C ALA A 48 -1.70 11.19 25.58
N GLN A 49 -1.39 12.49 25.69
CA GLN A 49 -1.04 13.33 24.54
C GLN A 49 0.18 12.79 23.78
N HIS A 50 1.26 12.39 24.49
CA HIS A 50 2.43 11.78 23.86
C HIS A 50 2.13 10.43 23.20
N PHE A 51 1.22 9.65 23.77
CA PHE A 51 0.76 8.40 23.16
C PHE A 51 -0.02 8.69 21.88
N GLU A 52 -0.95 9.64 21.92
CA GLU A 52 -1.76 10.05 20.77
C GLU A 52 -0.89 10.58 19.64
N ASP A 53 0.06 11.49 19.91
CA ASP A 53 1.00 12.01 18.91
C ASP A 53 1.83 10.88 18.26
N ARG A 54 2.37 9.95 19.07
CA ARG A 54 3.14 8.79 18.59
C ARG A 54 2.29 7.83 17.77
N TRP A 55 1.04 7.65 18.17
CA TRP A 55 0.09 6.78 17.49
C TRP A 55 -0.30 7.36 16.13
N GLU A 56 -0.61 8.66 16.07
CA GLU A 56 -0.87 9.40 14.84
C GLU A 56 0.32 9.34 13.89
N ASP A 57 1.53 9.64 14.37
CA ASP A 57 2.76 9.52 13.57
C ASP A 57 2.95 8.10 13.01
N GLY A 58 2.68 7.07 13.82
CA GLY A 58 2.78 5.66 13.42
C GLY A 58 1.78 5.31 12.31
N LYS A 59 0.52 5.74 12.44
CA LYS A 59 -0.50 5.56 11.39
C LYS A 59 -0.08 6.24 10.10
N HIS A 60 0.41 7.47 10.18
CA HIS A 60 0.85 8.25 9.02
C HIS A 60 2.05 7.59 8.30
N GLN A 61 2.97 7.01 9.07
CA GLN A 61 4.09 6.24 8.50
C GLN A 61 3.59 4.96 7.84
N LEU A 62 2.64 4.24 8.44
CA LEU A 62 2.11 3.03 7.84
C LEU A 62 1.36 3.33 6.53
N GLN A 63 0.55 4.39 6.48
CA GLN A 63 -0.12 4.85 5.26
C GLN A 63 0.88 5.09 4.13
N LYS A 64 1.95 5.86 4.39
CA LYS A 64 3.01 6.12 3.40
C LYS A 64 3.71 4.85 2.92
N GLN A 65 3.96 3.90 3.81
CA GLN A 65 4.59 2.63 3.43
C GLN A 65 3.65 1.78 2.56
N VAL A 66 2.37 1.73 2.91
CA VAL A 66 1.34 1.03 2.13
C VAL A 66 1.20 1.63 0.73
N GLU A 67 1.14 2.97 0.62
CA GLU A 67 1.17 3.68 -0.67
C GLU A 67 2.43 3.34 -1.48
N GLY A 68 3.61 3.36 -0.85
CA GLY A 68 4.86 3.01 -1.53
C GLY A 68 4.90 1.58 -2.07
N VAL A 69 4.33 0.61 -1.34
CA VAL A 69 4.24 -0.78 -1.81
C VAL A 69 3.23 -0.90 -2.95
N ARG A 70 2.07 -0.24 -2.84
CA ARG A 70 1.07 -0.17 -3.91
C ARG A 70 1.65 0.39 -5.20
N ASP A 71 2.38 1.51 -5.12
CA ASP A 71 3.00 2.14 -6.27
C ASP A 71 4.07 1.25 -6.92
N ALA A 72 4.85 0.52 -6.10
CA ALA A 72 5.81 -0.45 -6.61
C ALA A 72 5.12 -1.61 -7.34
N ILE A 73 4.00 -2.12 -6.81
CA ILE A 73 3.19 -3.16 -7.48
C ILE A 73 2.68 -2.64 -8.83
N GLN A 74 2.14 -1.42 -8.87
CA GLN A 74 1.65 -0.83 -10.11
C GLN A 74 2.76 -0.67 -11.16
N GLN A 75 3.94 -0.19 -10.76
CA GLN A 75 5.09 -0.05 -11.66
C GLN A 75 5.54 -1.39 -12.25
N ILE A 76 5.47 -2.48 -11.47
CA ILE A 76 5.77 -3.82 -11.96
C ILE A 76 4.74 -4.22 -13.03
N LEU A 77 3.45 -4.11 -12.72
CA LEU A 77 2.38 -4.45 -13.68
C LEU A 77 2.50 -3.66 -14.98
N ASP A 78 2.71 -2.36 -14.91
CA ASP A 78 2.89 -1.48 -16.07
C ASP A 78 4.10 -1.87 -16.93
N ALA A 79 5.22 -2.23 -16.29
CA ALA A 79 6.43 -2.67 -16.99
C ALA A 79 6.23 -4.00 -17.73
N PHE A 80 5.45 -4.92 -17.15
CA PHE A 80 5.12 -6.19 -17.78
C PHE A 80 4.13 -6.01 -18.92
N GLU A 81 3.05 -5.26 -18.74
CA GLU A 81 2.12 -4.95 -19.83
C GLU A 81 2.82 -4.28 -21.02
N LYS A 82 3.75 -3.36 -20.74
CA LYS A 82 4.55 -2.72 -21.78
C LYS A 82 5.43 -3.74 -22.51
N THR A 83 6.08 -4.62 -21.76
CA THR A 83 6.92 -5.69 -22.32
C THR A 83 6.11 -6.65 -23.20
N ASP A 84 4.90 -7.02 -22.77
CA ASP A 84 3.99 -7.87 -23.54
C ASP A 84 3.50 -7.18 -24.80
N ARG A 85 3.14 -5.89 -24.73
CA ARG A 85 2.80 -5.09 -25.91
C ARG A 85 3.95 -4.99 -26.90
N ASP A 86 5.16 -4.72 -26.41
CA ASP A 86 6.36 -4.63 -27.23
C ASP A 86 6.69 -6.00 -27.87
N ALA A 87 6.54 -7.11 -27.14
CA ALA A 87 6.74 -8.45 -27.68
C ALA A 87 5.68 -8.82 -28.73
N ALA A 88 4.40 -8.52 -28.48
CA ALA A 88 3.31 -8.74 -29.43
C ALA A 88 3.50 -7.92 -30.72
N ALA A 89 3.96 -6.67 -30.61
CA ALA A 89 4.27 -5.83 -31.75
C ALA A 89 5.41 -6.41 -32.62
N HIS A 90 6.46 -6.96 -31.98
CA HIS A 90 7.57 -7.60 -32.70
C HIS A 90 7.20 -8.97 -33.30
N LEU A 91 6.29 -9.73 -32.68
CA LEU A 91 5.81 -11.01 -33.21
C LEU A 91 4.78 -10.81 -34.35
N GLY A 92 3.93 -9.78 -34.27
CA GLY A 92 2.97 -9.43 -35.32
C GLY A 92 3.60 -8.88 -36.60
N GLY A 93 4.78 -8.26 -36.50
CA GLY A 93 5.57 -7.78 -37.65
C GLY A 93 6.30 -8.87 -38.44
N GLY A 94 6.31 -10.12 -37.96
CA GLY A 94 7.02 -11.25 -38.57
C GLY A 94 6.21 -12.13 -39.51
N SER A 95 4.89 -11.90 -39.66
CA SER A 95 4.07 -12.54 -40.71
C SER A 95 3.93 -11.62 -41.91
N GLY A 96 5.03 -11.44 -42.64
CA GLY A 96 5.07 -10.69 -43.88
C GLY A 96 6.25 -11.14 -44.73
N THR A 97 5.98 -12.13 -45.60
CA THR A 97 6.78 -12.66 -46.72
C THR A 97 8.12 -13.31 -46.43
#